data_AF-A0A1E3LG19-F1
#
_entry.id   AF-A0A1E3LG19-F1
#
_cell.length_a   1.000
_cell.length_b   1.000
_cell.length_c   1.000
_cell.angle_alpha   90.00
_cell.angle_beta   90.00
_cell.angle_gamma   90.00
#
_symmetry.space_group_name_H-M   'P 1'
#
loop_
_entity.id
_entity.type
_entity.pdbx_description
1 polymer ?
#
loop_
_entity_poly.entity_id
_entity_poly.type
_entity_poly.pdbx_seq_one_letter_code
_entity_poly.pdbx_strand_id
1 'polypeptide(L)'
;MRQKTREQQDAYFSDTLEWIRAKHGAENVFYAEIHRDETTPHLYAYVVPIDSRGRLNCRAFLGGAKALTQMQTNFAQQVGYPHCLERGIEKSKAKHMEIRRWNGQQNAMETRLEATSRRLTGMTNVTAKLARALIEHNPHVATELGFVRQRRQPETTTGREM
;
A
#
# COMPACT_ATOMS: atom_id res chain seq x y z
N MET A 1 -6.23 7.53 3.64
CA MET A 1 -7.47 8.28 3.34
C MET A 1 -8.67 7.39 3.05
N ARG A 2 -8.60 6.37 2.18
CA ARG A 2 -9.76 5.51 1.85
C ARG A 2 -10.42 4.78 3.03
N GLN A 3 -9.66 4.47 4.08
CA GLN A 3 -10.16 3.79 5.28
C GLN A 3 -10.74 4.74 6.34
N LYS A 4 -10.74 6.07 6.10
CA LYS A 4 -11.27 7.08 7.02
C LYS A 4 -12.70 7.45 6.62
N THR A 5 -13.58 7.68 7.59
CA THR A 5 -14.91 8.27 7.35
C THR A 5 -14.79 9.70 6.81
N ARG A 6 -15.88 10.27 6.30
CA ARG A 6 -15.85 11.63 5.76
C ARG A 6 -15.43 12.65 6.82
N GLU A 7 -15.94 12.52 8.03
CA GLU A 7 -15.64 13.39 9.17
C GLU A 7 -14.16 13.30 9.55
N GLN A 8 -13.60 12.08 9.55
CA GLN A 8 -12.17 11.88 9.81
C GLN A 8 -11.28 12.45 8.71
N GLN A 9 -11.73 12.41 7.45
CA GLN A 9 -11.00 13.05 6.34
C GLN A 9 -11.05 14.57 6.47
N ASP A 10 -12.23 15.12 6.77
CA ASP A 10 -12.43 16.56 6.90
C ASP A 10 -11.62 17.12 8.08
N ALA A 11 -11.56 16.41 9.21
CA ALA A 11 -10.67 16.75 10.33
C ALA A 11 -9.19 16.75 9.92
N TYR A 12 -8.72 15.72 9.21
CA TYR A 12 -7.35 15.67 8.72
C TYR A 12 -7.00 16.84 7.80
N PHE A 13 -7.89 17.19 6.88
CA PHE A 13 -7.66 18.29 5.95
C PHE A 13 -7.78 19.66 6.63
N SER A 14 -8.65 19.81 7.63
CA SER A 14 -8.74 21.01 8.47
C SER A 14 -7.42 21.26 9.20
N ASP A 15 -6.91 20.27 9.92
CA ASP A 15 -5.64 20.38 10.66
C ASP A 15 -4.46 20.61 9.71
N THR A 16 -4.50 19.99 8.51
CA THR A 16 -3.51 20.24 7.44
C THR A 16 -3.54 21.71 7.00
N LEU A 17 -4.72 22.29 6.75
CA LEU A 17 -4.85 23.67 6.33
C LEU A 17 -4.40 24.65 7.43
N GLU A 18 -4.75 24.38 8.68
CA GLU A 18 -4.29 25.16 9.83
C GLU A 18 -2.77 25.12 9.95
N TRP A 19 -2.16 23.94 9.79
CA TRP A 19 -0.70 23.79 9.80
C TRP A 19 -0.02 24.60 8.68
N ILE A 20 -0.58 24.58 7.46
CA ILE A 20 -0.05 25.37 6.33
C ILE A 20 -0.14 26.87 6.65
N ARG A 21 -1.28 27.34 7.17
CA ARG A 21 -1.49 28.75 7.55
C ARG A 21 -0.55 29.18 8.67
N ALA A 22 -0.39 28.37 9.71
CA ALA A 22 0.53 28.66 10.81
C ALA A 22 1.99 28.74 10.32
N LYS A 23 2.37 27.86 9.39
CA LYS A 23 3.73 27.82 8.86
C LYS A 23 4.05 28.97 7.90
N HIS A 24 3.11 29.32 7.03
CA HIS A 24 3.34 30.23 5.93
C HIS A 24 2.77 31.63 6.15
N GLY A 25 1.94 31.84 7.16
CA GLY A 25 1.08 33.03 7.30
C GLY A 25 -0.28 32.76 6.68
N ALA A 26 -1.37 33.08 7.38
CA ALA A 26 -2.72 32.80 6.90
C ALA A 26 -3.05 33.62 5.64
N GLU A 27 -2.56 34.85 5.59
CA GLU A 27 -2.63 35.79 4.47
C GLU A 27 -1.87 35.31 3.23
N ASN A 28 -0.87 34.45 3.42
CA ASN A 28 -0.09 33.88 2.31
C ASN A 28 -0.81 32.69 1.66
N VAL A 29 -1.83 32.11 2.29
CA VAL A 29 -2.63 31.01 1.74
C VAL A 29 -3.90 31.57 1.09
N PHE A 30 -3.84 31.84 -0.21
CA PHE A 30 -4.98 32.46 -0.90
C PHE A 30 -6.03 31.47 -1.39
N TYR A 31 -5.66 30.19 -1.53
CA TYR A 31 -6.57 29.15 -2.00
C TYR A 31 -6.19 27.79 -1.45
N ALA A 32 -7.19 27.00 -1.08
CA ALA A 32 -7.04 25.58 -0.78
C ALA A 32 -8.34 24.85 -1.11
N GLU A 33 -8.22 23.67 -1.72
CA GLU A 33 -9.35 22.83 -2.08
C GLU A 33 -9.01 21.35 -1.86
N ILE A 34 -10.07 20.56 -1.64
CA ILE A 34 -9.98 19.12 -1.43
C ILE A 34 -10.70 18.43 -2.57
N HIS A 35 -9.94 17.77 -3.46
CA HIS A 35 -10.49 16.89 -4.48
C HIS A 35 -10.95 15.58 -3.85
N ARG A 36 -12.18 15.16 -4.17
CA ARG A 36 -12.80 13.90 -3.70
C ARG A 36 -13.40 13.07 -4.83
N ASP A 37 -13.33 13.58 -6.04
CA ASP A 37 -13.73 12.97 -7.31
C ASP A 37 -12.63 12.12 -7.94
N GLU A 38 -11.44 12.11 -7.34
CA GLU A 38 -10.31 11.28 -7.75
C GLU A 38 -10.12 10.01 -6.90
N THR A 39 -9.20 9.14 -7.31
CA THR A 39 -8.88 7.85 -6.69
C THR A 39 -8.60 7.93 -5.18
N THR A 40 -7.95 9.00 -4.73
CA THR A 40 -7.63 9.26 -3.32
C THR A 40 -7.95 10.71 -3.01
N PRO A 41 -8.79 11.00 -2.00
CA PRO A 41 -9.01 12.36 -1.55
C PRO A 41 -7.70 13.04 -1.17
N HIS A 42 -7.47 14.25 -1.67
CA HIS A 42 -6.27 15.02 -1.38
C HIS A 42 -6.56 16.52 -1.36
N LEU A 43 -5.77 17.23 -0.56
CA LEU A 43 -5.80 18.68 -0.46
C LEU A 43 -4.65 19.26 -1.28
N TYR A 44 -4.91 20.34 -2.00
CA TYR A 44 -3.89 21.23 -2.53
C TYR A 44 -4.12 22.63 -2.00
N ALA A 45 -3.03 23.37 -1.82
CA ALA A 45 -3.06 24.75 -1.37
C ALA A 45 -2.08 25.57 -2.21
N TYR A 46 -2.52 26.77 -2.60
CA TYR A 46 -1.66 27.76 -3.22
C TYR A 46 -1.20 28.77 -2.18
N VAL A 47 0.12 28.89 -2.05
CA VAL A 47 0.77 29.75 -1.06
C VAL A 47 1.66 30.76 -1.77
N VAL A 48 1.41 32.05 -1.55
CA VAL A 48 2.27 33.15 -2.02
C VAL A 48 3.33 33.38 -0.95
N PRO A 49 4.62 33.16 -1.22
CA PRO A 49 5.64 33.16 -0.17
C PRO A 49 6.15 34.58 0.12
N ILE A 50 5.33 35.44 0.74
CA ILE A 50 5.78 36.75 1.22
C ILE A 50 6.45 36.59 2.58
N ASP A 51 7.75 36.85 2.67
CA ASP A 51 8.48 36.78 3.94
C ASP A 51 8.18 37.98 4.86
N SER A 52 8.71 37.95 6.08
CA SER A 52 8.53 39.01 7.08
C SER A 52 9.08 40.39 6.66
N ARG A 53 9.82 40.46 5.55
CA ARG A 53 10.31 41.72 4.96
C ARG A 53 9.44 42.18 3.79
N GLY A 54 8.31 41.53 3.54
CA GLY A 54 7.40 41.85 2.44
C GLY A 54 7.90 41.41 1.07
N ARG A 55 8.82 40.44 0.99
CA ARG A 55 9.42 39.99 -0.29
C ARG A 55 8.97 38.59 -0.67
N LEU A 56 8.82 38.36 -1.98
CA LEU A 56 8.62 37.02 -2.55
C LEU A 56 9.87 36.17 -2.32
N ASN A 57 9.82 35.28 -1.34
CA ASN A 57 10.96 34.50 -0.88
C ASN A 57 10.55 33.12 -0.36
N CYS A 58 10.48 32.14 -1.26
CA CYS A 58 10.16 30.76 -0.92
C CYS A 58 11.21 30.12 0.02
N ARG A 59 12.49 30.53 -0.11
CA ARG A 59 13.58 29.98 0.70
C ARG A 59 13.43 30.31 2.18
N ALA A 60 12.80 31.43 2.54
CA ALA A 60 12.49 31.76 3.94
C ALA A 60 11.62 30.70 4.61
N PHE A 61 10.72 30.04 3.85
CA PHE A 61 9.77 29.06 4.38
C PHE A 61 10.22 27.60 4.23
N LEU A 62 10.85 27.28 3.10
CA LEU A 62 11.25 25.91 2.75
C LEU A 62 12.71 25.60 3.08
N GLY A 63 13.56 26.62 3.18
CA GLY A 63 14.98 26.47 3.46
C GLY A 63 15.71 25.59 2.43
N GLY A 64 16.51 24.65 2.93
CA GLY A 64 17.19 23.62 2.15
C GLY A 64 16.83 22.20 2.61
N ALA A 65 17.60 21.19 2.20
CA ALA A 65 17.29 19.78 2.47
C ALA A 65 17.00 19.47 3.95
N LYS A 66 17.80 20.01 4.89
CA LYS A 66 17.58 19.83 6.33
C LYS A 66 16.22 20.38 6.78
N ALA A 67 15.84 21.55 6.27
CA ALA A 67 14.56 22.19 6.61
C ALA A 67 13.37 21.40 6.06
N LEU A 68 13.48 20.86 4.84
CA LEU A 68 12.45 19.98 4.27
C LEU A 68 12.31 18.65 5.04
N THR A 69 13.42 18.04 5.47
CA THR A 69 13.36 16.84 6.33
C THR A 69 12.67 17.14 7.66
N GLN A 70 13.02 18.27 8.29
CA GLN A 70 12.38 18.70 9.54
C GLN A 70 10.90 19.00 9.33
N MET A 71 10.54 19.57 8.18
CA MET A 71 9.16 19.87 7.81
C MET A 71 8.32 18.59 7.71
N GLN A 72 8.83 17.54 7.07
CA GLN A 72 8.17 16.23 7.03
C GLN A 72 7.96 15.66 8.44
N THR A 73 8.98 15.75 9.30
CA THR A 73 8.90 15.28 10.69
C THR A 73 7.87 16.08 11.48
N ASN A 74 7.88 17.42 11.37
CA ASN A 74 6.96 18.30 12.08
C ASN A 74 5.52 18.09 11.62
N PHE A 75 5.28 17.97 10.31
CA PHE A 75 3.95 17.65 9.78
C PHE A 75 3.44 16.30 10.28
N ALA A 76 4.29 15.27 10.28
CA ALA A 76 3.92 13.96 10.82
C ALA A 76 3.56 14.03 12.31
N GLN A 77 4.31 14.81 13.11
CA GLN A 77 4.05 14.97 14.54
C GLN A 77 2.76 15.74 14.84
N GLN A 78 2.55 16.87 14.15
CA GLN A 78 1.45 17.79 14.46
C GLN A 78 0.14 17.40 13.79
N VAL A 79 0.19 16.73 12.63
CA VAL A 79 -1.00 16.37 11.84
C VAL A 79 -1.07 14.86 11.60
N GLY A 80 0.03 14.23 11.19
CA GLY A 80 0.02 12.80 10.85
C GLY A 80 -0.42 11.88 11.99
N TYR A 81 0.30 11.91 13.12
CA TYR A 81 0.08 11.01 14.25
C TYR A 81 -1.28 11.18 14.91
N PRO A 82 -1.81 12.41 15.15
CA PRO A 82 -3.18 12.60 15.63
C PRO A 82 -4.23 11.94 14.73
N HIS A 83 -3.94 11.82 13.43
CA HIS A 83 -4.78 11.18 12.44
C HIS A 83 -4.39 9.72 12.15
N CYS A 84 -3.63 9.07 13.03
CA CYS A 84 -3.18 7.69 12.88
C CYS A 84 -2.42 7.43 11.57
N LEU A 85 -1.68 8.41 11.08
CA LEU A 85 -0.78 8.28 9.93
C LEU A 85 0.66 8.24 10.43
N GLU A 86 1.52 7.53 9.69
CA GLU A 86 2.93 7.42 10.02
C GLU A 86 3.79 8.38 9.19
N ARG A 87 4.95 8.74 9.76
CA ARG A 87 5.96 9.49 9.02
C ARG A 87 6.52 8.62 7.89
N GLY A 88 6.68 9.21 6.71
CA GLY A 88 7.41 8.56 5.62
C GLY A 88 8.85 8.19 6.01
N ILE A 89 9.45 7.26 5.26
CA ILE A 89 10.81 6.77 5.54
C ILE A 89 11.83 7.91 5.44
N GLU A 90 12.61 8.12 6.50
CA GLU A 90 13.71 9.09 6.48
C GLU A 90 14.77 8.73 5.44
N LYS A 91 15.26 9.75 4.73
CA LYS A 91 16.28 9.59 3.66
C LYS A 91 15.85 8.59 2.58
N SER A 92 14.53 8.50 2.32
CA SER A 92 13.99 7.68 1.24
C SER A 92 14.69 7.96 -0.09
N LYS A 93 15.05 6.88 -0.80
CA LYS A 93 15.61 6.94 -2.16
C LYS A 93 14.52 7.03 -3.24
N ALA A 94 13.25 7.04 -2.84
CA ALA A 94 12.15 7.18 -3.77
C ALA A 94 12.25 8.52 -4.52
N LYS A 95 12.06 8.48 -5.84
CA LYS A 95 12.02 9.68 -6.68
C LYS A 95 10.57 10.05 -6.94
N HIS A 96 10.29 11.36 -6.94
CA HIS A 96 9.00 11.86 -7.40
C HIS A 96 8.71 11.34 -8.81
N MET A 97 7.47 10.95 -9.05
CA MET A 97 7.00 10.47 -10.35
C MET A 97 5.73 11.23 -10.71
N GLU A 98 5.67 11.67 -11.96
CA GLU A 98 4.44 12.18 -12.57
C GLU A 98 3.29 11.18 -12.42
N ILE A 99 2.09 11.67 -12.08
CA ILE A 99 0.91 10.83 -11.82
C ILE A 99 0.62 9.91 -13.00
N ARG A 100 0.66 10.43 -14.23
CA ARG A 100 0.47 9.63 -15.46
C ARG A 100 1.47 8.49 -15.57
N ARG A 101 2.73 8.75 -15.23
CA ARG A 101 3.80 7.75 -15.28
C ARG A 101 3.62 6.70 -14.19
N TRP A 102 3.22 7.11 -12.99
CA TRP A 102 2.93 6.19 -11.88
C TRP A 102 1.76 5.27 -12.23
N ASN A 103 0.63 5.81 -12.71
CA ASN A 103 -0.54 5.02 -13.14
C ASN A 103 -0.15 4.01 -14.23
N GLY A 104 0.64 4.43 -15.23
CA GLY A 104 1.13 3.52 -16.27
C GLY A 104 1.99 2.38 -15.73
N GLN A 105 2.86 2.64 -14.75
CA GLN A 105 3.65 1.60 -14.11
C GLN A 105 2.80 0.64 -13.28
N GLN A 106 1.83 1.14 -12.51
CA GLN A 106 0.92 0.30 -11.72
C GLN A 106 0.12 -0.65 -12.63
N ASN A 107 -0.49 -0.13 -13.69
CA ASN A 107 -1.26 -0.96 -14.63
C ASN A 107 -0.38 -2.02 -15.31
N ALA A 108 0.87 -1.67 -15.67
CA ALA A 108 1.80 -2.62 -16.27
C ALA A 108 2.22 -3.72 -15.27
N MET A 109 2.42 -3.36 -13.99
CA MET A 109 2.71 -4.32 -12.92
C MET A 109 1.53 -5.25 -12.67
N GLU A 110 0.32 -4.71 -12.58
CA GLU A 110 -0.92 -5.46 -12.40
C GLU A 110 -1.15 -6.45 -13.54
N THR A 111 -0.99 -6.00 -14.79
CA THR A 111 -1.08 -6.88 -15.97
C THR A 111 -0.07 -8.03 -15.92
N ARG A 112 1.17 -7.75 -15.50
CA ARG A 112 2.21 -8.79 -15.36
C ARG A 112 1.88 -9.77 -14.24
N LEU A 113 1.36 -9.27 -13.12
CA LEU A 113 0.96 -10.09 -11.98
C LEU A 113 -0.18 -11.03 -12.40
N GLU A 114 -1.21 -10.52 -13.08
CA GLU A 114 -2.29 -11.34 -13.61
C GLU A 114 -1.80 -12.42 -14.57
N ALA A 115 -0.92 -12.07 -15.51
CA ALA A 115 -0.35 -13.03 -16.45
C ALA A 115 0.45 -14.14 -15.71
N THR A 116 1.17 -13.77 -14.66
CA THR A 116 1.94 -14.70 -13.83
C THR A 116 1.01 -15.63 -13.04
N SER A 117 -0.03 -15.07 -12.41
CA SER A 117 -1.04 -15.84 -11.69
C SER A 117 -1.76 -16.82 -12.61
N ARG A 118 -2.17 -16.40 -13.82
CA ARG A 118 -2.80 -17.30 -14.81
C ARG A 118 -1.89 -18.46 -15.21
N ARG A 119 -0.58 -18.20 -15.40
CA ARG A 119 0.41 -19.26 -15.69
C ARG A 119 0.52 -20.25 -14.53
N LEU A 120 0.59 -19.76 -13.29
CA LEU A 120 0.68 -20.61 -12.11
C LEU A 120 -0.59 -21.47 -11.94
N THR A 121 -1.77 -20.90 -12.15
CA THR A 121 -3.04 -21.64 -12.17
C THR A 121 -3.05 -22.70 -13.28
N GLY A 122 -2.55 -22.38 -14.47
CA GLY A 122 -2.40 -23.34 -15.56
C GLY A 122 -1.50 -24.53 -15.18
N MET A 123 -0.34 -24.25 -14.58
CA MET A 123 0.60 -25.28 -14.13
C MET A 123 -0.01 -26.18 -13.07
N THR A 124 -0.63 -25.61 -12.03
CA THR A 124 -1.28 -26.39 -10.96
C THR A 124 -2.40 -27.29 -11.49
N ASN A 125 -3.18 -26.82 -12.46
CA ASN A 125 -4.20 -27.64 -13.12
C ASN A 125 -3.60 -28.83 -13.89
N VAL A 126 -2.46 -28.64 -14.57
CA VAL A 126 -1.75 -29.74 -15.24
C VAL A 126 -1.23 -30.75 -14.22
N THR A 127 -0.62 -30.28 -13.12
CA THR A 127 -0.14 -31.14 -12.04
C THR A 127 -1.30 -31.95 -11.43
N ALA A 128 -2.45 -31.33 -11.20
CA ALA A 128 -3.64 -32.00 -10.68
C ALA A 128 -4.19 -33.05 -11.66
N LYS A 129 -4.21 -32.76 -12.97
CA LYS A 129 -4.62 -33.73 -14.00
C LYS A 129 -3.68 -34.93 -14.08
N LEU A 130 -2.37 -34.69 -14.06
CA LEU A 130 -1.35 -35.75 -14.06
C LEU A 130 -1.46 -36.62 -12.81
N ALA A 131 -1.63 -36.01 -11.63
CA ALA A 131 -1.84 -36.76 -10.39
C ALA A 131 -3.10 -37.64 -10.47
N ARG A 132 -4.22 -37.12 -10.99
CA ARG A 132 -5.45 -37.91 -11.20
C ARG A 132 -5.24 -39.07 -12.18
N ALA A 133 -4.64 -38.82 -13.34
CA ALA A 133 -4.37 -39.84 -14.33
C ALA A 133 -3.42 -40.93 -13.81
N LEU A 134 -2.42 -40.55 -12.99
CA LEU A 134 -1.53 -41.49 -12.33
C LEU A 134 -2.29 -42.36 -11.31
N ILE A 135 -3.18 -41.76 -10.51
CA ILE A 135 -4.04 -42.48 -9.56
C ILE A 135 -4.96 -43.47 -10.30
N GLU A 136 -5.53 -43.07 -11.44
CA GLU A 136 -6.49 -43.88 -12.20
C GLU A 136 -5.83 -45.03 -12.97
N HIS A 137 -4.73 -44.75 -13.68
CA HIS A 137 -4.11 -45.73 -14.57
C HIS A 137 -2.95 -46.50 -13.92
N ASN A 138 -2.31 -45.97 -12.88
CA ASN A 138 -1.15 -46.58 -12.21
C ASN A 138 -1.27 -46.47 -10.67
N PRO A 139 -2.30 -47.05 -10.05
CA PRO A 139 -2.61 -46.85 -8.63
C PRO A 139 -1.51 -47.34 -7.67
N HIS A 140 -0.77 -48.38 -8.05
CA HIS A 140 0.37 -48.87 -7.27
C HIS A 140 1.49 -47.82 -7.20
N VAL A 141 1.86 -47.24 -8.34
CA VAL A 141 2.88 -46.19 -8.44
C VAL A 141 2.40 -44.91 -7.74
N ALA A 142 1.11 -44.56 -7.85
CA ALA A 142 0.54 -43.43 -7.12
C ALA A 142 0.60 -43.61 -5.59
N THR A 143 0.49 -44.85 -5.11
CA THR A 143 0.61 -45.18 -3.67
C THR A 143 2.05 -45.08 -3.19
N GLU A 144 3.03 -45.60 -3.96
CA GLU A 144 4.47 -45.47 -3.66
C GLU A 144 4.93 -44.01 -3.63
N LEU A 145 4.42 -43.19 -4.55
CA LEU A 145 4.70 -41.75 -4.61
C LEU A 145 3.87 -40.93 -3.60
N GLY A 146 3.05 -41.57 -2.77
CA GLY A 146 2.33 -40.91 -1.67
C GLY A 146 1.11 -40.07 -2.09
N PHE A 147 0.61 -40.20 -3.32
CA PHE A 147 -0.58 -39.50 -3.80
C PHE A 147 -1.90 -40.09 -3.26
N VAL A 148 -1.87 -41.32 -2.74
CA VAL A 148 -3.04 -42.00 -2.12
C VAL A 148 -2.64 -42.57 -0.76
N ARG A 149 -3.43 -42.31 0.28
CA ARG A 149 -3.25 -42.91 1.61
C ARG A 149 -3.72 -44.38 1.57
N GLN A 150 -2.81 -45.33 1.78
CA GLN A 150 -3.18 -46.72 2.04
C GLN A 150 -4.03 -46.78 3.32
N ARG A 151 -5.27 -47.31 3.23
CA ARG A 151 -6.02 -47.70 4.44
C ARG A 151 -5.26 -48.86 5.07
N ARG A 152 -4.67 -48.65 6.25
CA ARG A 152 -4.22 -49.77 7.10
C ARG A 152 -5.45 -50.63 7.41
N GLN A 153 -5.38 -51.93 7.12
CA GLN A 153 -6.38 -52.87 7.61
C GLN A 153 -6.29 -52.91 9.15
N PRO A 154 -7.42 -52.88 9.89
CA PRO A 154 -7.38 -53.09 11.32
C PRO A 154 -6.97 -54.53 11.58
N GLU A 155 -5.87 -54.71 12.31
CA GLU A 155 -5.40 -56.04 12.70
C GLU A 155 -6.48 -56.71 13.56
N THR A 156 -6.99 -57.84 13.09
CA THR A 156 -7.88 -58.71 13.87
C THR A 156 -7.15 -59.13 15.13
N THR A 157 -7.56 -58.58 16.27
CA THR A 157 -7.21 -59.10 17.59
C THR A 157 -7.89 -60.45 17.75
N THR A 158 -7.23 -61.51 17.28
CA THR A 158 -7.56 -62.88 17.68
C THR A 158 -7.20 -63.01 19.14
N GLY A 159 -8.24 -63.21 19.96
CA GLY A 159 -8.10 -63.44 21.38
C GLY A 159 -7.22 -64.65 21.68
N ARG A 160 -6.61 -64.61 22.87
CA ARG A 160 -6.18 -65.82 23.55
C ARG A 160 -6.63 -65.71 25.00
N GLU A 161 -7.65 -66.52 25.30
CA GLU A 161 -8.02 -66.93 26.65
C GLU A 161 -6.90 -67.76 27.29
N MET A 162 -6.96 -67.77 28.63
CA MET A 162 -6.19 -68.50 29.65
C MET A 162 -4.95 -67.78 30.20
#